data_AF-A0A7Y4TT52-F1
#
_entry.id   AF-A0A7Y4TT52-F1
#
_cell.length_a   1.000
_cell.length_b   1.000
_cell.length_c   1.000
_cell.angle_alpha   90.00
_cell.angle_beta   90.00
_cell.angle_gamma   90.00
#
_symmetry.space_group_name_H-M   'P 1'
#
loop_
_entity.id
_entity.type
_entity.pdbx_description
1 polymer ?
#
loop_
_entity_poly.entity_id
_entity_poly.type
_entity_poly.pdbx_seq_one_letter_code
_entity_poly.pdbx_strand_id
1 'polypeptide(L)'
;MSEIQDEIIQFWAVGSSSASKRDHTKFFVENNIWEDGAGKKGDPVNKSTLDMIKKGDYLLLQSSSKGKGANRSSAKLKAVGKVTGRIKDNYYTFFVAWDTRDPHQFPKEFNGIVYDKAVESMKVDEMLRFARKIIGFTPVSVAENTTP
;
A
#
# COMPACT_ATOMS: atom_id res chain seq x y z
N MET A 1 -24.74 -4.75 -22.77
CA MET A 1 -24.21 -5.80 -21.87
C MET A 1 -22.91 -5.26 -21.32
N SER A 2 -22.90 -4.73 -20.09
CA SER A 2 -21.66 -4.21 -19.48
C SER A 2 -20.86 -5.39 -18.96
N GLU A 3 -19.73 -5.65 -19.58
CA GLU A 3 -18.72 -6.56 -19.04
C GLU A 3 -18.33 -6.04 -17.66
N ILE A 4 -18.76 -6.74 -16.61
CA ILE A 4 -18.14 -6.65 -15.30
C ILE A 4 -16.79 -7.31 -15.48
N GLN A 5 -15.81 -6.54 -15.99
CA GLN A 5 -14.43 -6.84 -15.72
C GLN A 5 -14.31 -6.67 -14.20
N ASP A 6 -14.26 -7.78 -13.48
CA ASP A 6 -13.82 -7.77 -12.09
C ASP A 6 -12.46 -7.07 -12.09
N GLU A 7 -12.45 -5.78 -11.70
CA GLU A 7 -11.22 -5.04 -11.59
C GLU A 7 -10.36 -5.79 -10.57
N ILE A 8 -9.26 -6.40 -11.04
CA ILE A 8 -8.33 -7.12 -10.18
C ILE A 8 -7.76 -6.08 -9.21
N ILE A 9 -8.26 -6.09 -7.98
CA ILE A 9 -7.82 -5.18 -6.91
C ILE A 9 -6.38 -5.53 -6.55
N GLN A 10 -5.46 -4.59 -6.78
CA GLN A 10 -4.06 -4.75 -6.42
C GLN A 10 -3.73 -4.07 -5.10
N PHE A 11 -2.66 -4.56 -4.48
CA PHE A 11 -2.14 -4.05 -3.23
C PHE A 11 -0.69 -3.62 -3.43
N TRP A 12 -0.36 -2.42 -2.99
CA TRP A 12 0.94 -1.80 -3.21
C TRP A 12 1.55 -1.41 -1.86
N ALA A 13 2.79 -1.84 -1.61
CA ALA A 13 3.57 -1.31 -0.51
C ALA A 13 4.09 0.06 -0.91
N VAL A 14 3.85 1.07 -0.08
CA VAL A 14 4.31 2.44 -0.33
C VAL A 14 5.05 3.01 0.86
N GLY A 15 6.14 3.74 0.58
CA GLY A 15 6.98 4.32 1.61
C GLY A 15 6.29 5.46 2.38
N SER A 16 6.47 5.48 3.70
CA SER A 16 6.04 6.61 4.55
C SER A 16 6.94 7.83 4.48
N SER A 17 8.04 7.77 3.74
CA SER A 17 9.03 8.84 3.64
C SER A 17 9.04 9.42 2.24
N SER A 18 8.57 10.66 2.07
CA SER A 18 8.69 11.38 0.80
C SER A 18 10.12 11.91 0.68
N ALA A 19 10.95 11.25 -0.15
CA ALA A 19 12.24 11.74 -0.64
C ALA A 19 13.31 12.15 0.40
N SER A 20 13.08 11.90 1.69
CA SER A 20 13.90 12.27 2.85
C SER A 20 13.82 11.16 3.90
N LYS A 21 14.61 11.22 4.98
CA LYS A 21 14.47 10.27 6.10
C LYS A 21 13.28 10.56 7.01
N ARG A 22 12.53 11.65 6.76
CA ARG A 22 11.41 12.08 7.60
C ARG A 22 10.19 11.20 7.34
N ASP A 23 9.46 10.88 8.40
CA ASP A 23 8.18 10.21 8.31
C ASP A 23 7.08 11.22 7.95
N HIS A 24 6.38 10.98 6.85
CA HIS A 24 5.27 11.80 6.33
C HIS A 24 3.90 11.16 6.57
N THR A 25 3.81 10.07 7.35
CA THR A 25 2.55 9.35 7.61
C THR A 25 1.41 10.28 8.02
N LYS A 26 1.66 11.13 9.02
CA LYS A 26 0.64 12.07 9.51
C LYS A 26 0.12 12.98 8.39
N PHE A 27 1.03 13.55 7.60
CA PHE A 27 0.68 14.43 6.48
C PHE A 27 -0.16 13.70 5.43
N PHE A 28 0.24 12.49 5.02
CA PHE A 28 -0.48 11.68 4.04
C PHE A 28 -1.89 11.32 4.51
N VAL A 29 -2.02 10.92 5.77
CA VAL A 29 -3.31 10.56 6.37
C VAL A 29 -4.23 11.77 6.48
N GLU A 30 -3.76 12.87 7.07
CA GLU A 30 -4.58 14.08 7.28
C GLU A 30 -5.03 14.73 5.97
N ASN A 31 -4.25 14.62 4.90
CA ASN A 31 -4.56 15.22 3.61
C ASN A 31 -5.20 14.23 2.62
N ASN A 32 -5.45 12.98 3.01
CA ASN A 32 -6.00 11.92 2.14
C ASN A 32 -5.24 11.76 0.83
N ILE A 33 -3.90 11.82 0.90
CA ILE A 33 -3.02 11.62 -0.26
C ILE A 33 -1.89 10.66 0.05
N TRP A 34 -1.31 10.11 -1.01
CA TRP A 34 0.06 9.60 -0.98
C TRP A 34 0.84 10.22 -2.14
N GLU A 35 2.11 10.55 -1.91
CA GLU A 35 2.98 11.21 -2.89
C GLU A 35 4.32 10.50 -2.97
N ASP A 36 4.70 10.08 -4.20
CA ASP A 36 6.03 9.54 -4.46
C ASP A 36 7.07 10.65 -4.43
N GLY A 37 8.08 10.46 -3.57
CA GLY A 37 9.10 11.46 -3.34
C GLY A 37 10.07 11.67 -4.51
N ALA A 38 10.32 10.62 -5.32
CA ALA A 38 11.18 10.74 -6.50
C ALA A 38 10.47 11.53 -7.61
N GLY A 39 9.22 11.18 -7.89
CA GLY A 39 8.37 11.91 -8.84
C GLY A 39 8.22 13.39 -8.50
N LYS A 40 8.03 13.73 -7.22
CA LYS A 40 8.00 15.13 -6.74
C LYS A 40 9.27 15.91 -7.07
N LYS A 41 10.43 15.24 -7.11
CA LYS A 41 11.72 15.84 -7.47
C LYS A 41 12.00 15.84 -8.98
N GLY A 42 11.05 15.38 -9.79
CA GLY A 42 11.24 15.24 -11.24
C GLY A 42 12.01 13.99 -11.66
N ASP A 43 12.20 13.01 -10.76
CA ASP A 43 12.84 11.73 -11.07
C ASP A 43 11.79 10.66 -11.40
N PRO A 44 11.68 10.22 -12.67
CA PRO A 44 10.67 9.28 -13.11
C PRO A 44 11.01 7.82 -12.83
N VAL A 45 12.00 7.50 -11.98
CA VAL A 45 12.41 6.12 -11.67
C VAL A 45 11.25 5.19 -11.30
N ASN A 46 10.21 5.71 -10.63
CA ASN A 46 9.03 4.93 -10.23
C ASN A 46 7.86 5.04 -11.21
N LYS A 47 7.95 5.86 -12.27
CA LYS A 47 6.81 6.23 -13.12
C LYS A 47 6.08 5.01 -13.69
N SER A 48 6.79 4.01 -14.18
CA SER A 48 6.17 2.80 -14.74
C SER A 48 5.32 2.06 -13.71
N THR A 49 5.81 1.90 -12.47
CA THR A 49 5.07 1.30 -11.36
C THR A 49 3.87 2.17 -10.97
N LEU A 50 4.06 3.49 -10.90
CA LEU A 50 2.98 4.42 -10.54
C LEU A 50 1.85 4.39 -11.58
N ASP A 51 2.16 4.28 -12.87
CA ASP A 51 1.16 4.17 -13.94
C ASP A 51 0.33 2.89 -13.87
N MET A 52 0.80 1.85 -13.16
CA MET A 52 0.04 0.62 -12.93
C MET A 52 -1.01 0.76 -11.82
N ILE A 53 -0.86 1.73 -10.90
CA ILE A 53 -1.78 1.94 -9.79
C ILE A 53 -3.08 2.55 -10.29
N LYS A 54 -4.19 1.86 -10.06
CA LYS A 54 -5.52 2.27 -10.51
C LYS A 54 -6.40 2.71 -9.34
N LYS A 55 -7.45 3.46 -9.67
CA LYS A 55 -8.56 3.68 -8.73
C LYS A 55 -9.10 2.31 -8.32
N GLY A 56 -9.36 2.11 -7.02
CA GLY A 56 -9.80 0.82 -6.50
C GLY A 56 -8.70 0.02 -5.81
N ASP A 57 -7.43 0.21 -6.20
CA ASP A 57 -6.27 -0.44 -5.57
C ASP A 57 -6.09 0.02 -4.12
N TYR A 58 -5.30 -0.74 -3.36
CA TYR A 58 -4.95 -0.41 -1.98
C TYR A 58 -3.46 -0.07 -1.83
N LEU A 59 -3.18 0.99 -1.09
CA LEU A 59 -1.84 1.39 -0.68
C LEU A 59 -1.63 1.00 0.79
N LEU A 60 -0.54 0.30 1.06
CA LEU A 60 -0.09 -0.11 2.38
C LEU A 60 1.11 0.76 2.75
N LEU A 61 0.83 1.81 3.52
CA LEU A 61 1.82 2.79 3.93
C LEU A 61 2.75 2.17 4.98
N GLN A 62 4.02 2.03 4.65
CA GLN A 62 4.97 1.29 5.47
C GLN A 62 6.34 1.97 5.58
N SER A 63 7.10 1.56 6.59
CA SER A 63 8.55 1.74 6.63
C SER A 63 9.24 0.42 6.91
N SER A 64 10.29 0.12 6.16
CA SER A 64 11.10 -1.08 6.35
C SER A 64 12.47 -0.73 6.93
N SER A 65 13.03 -1.63 7.73
CA SER A 65 14.39 -1.52 8.26
C SER A 65 15.14 -2.83 8.07
N LYS A 66 16.40 -2.73 7.64
CA LYS A 66 17.38 -3.81 7.68
C LYS A 66 18.35 -3.47 8.80
N GLY A 67 18.37 -4.25 9.87
CA GLY A 67 19.27 -4.00 10.98
C GLY A 67 20.74 -4.07 10.53
N LYS A 68 21.58 -3.13 10.97
CA LYS A 68 23.04 -3.27 10.81
C LYS A 68 23.50 -4.49 11.63
N GLY A 69 23.92 -5.56 10.95
CA GLY A 69 24.43 -6.78 11.58
C GLY A 69 23.35 -7.73 12.15
N ALA A 70 22.05 -7.42 12.02
CA ALA A 70 20.99 -8.33 12.43
C ALA A 70 20.46 -9.08 11.21
N ASN A 71 20.47 -10.42 11.26
CA ASN A 71 19.80 -11.33 10.30
C ASN A 71 18.26 -11.15 10.25
N ARG A 72 17.70 -10.08 10.82
CA ARG A 72 16.27 -9.87 10.98
C ARG A 72 15.88 -8.55 10.36
N SER A 73 15.14 -8.68 9.27
CA SER A 73 14.51 -7.59 8.57
C SER A 73 13.14 -7.30 9.19
N SER A 74 12.63 -6.07 9.11
CA SER A 74 11.29 -5.77 9.62
C SER A 74 10.60 -4.69 8.81
N ALA A 75 9.29 -4.85 8.66
CA ALA A 75 8.39 -3.87 8.08
C ALA A 75 7.42 -3.37 9.16
N LYS A 76 7.11 -2.08 9.11
CA LYS A 76 6.13 -1.43 9.98
C LYS A 76 5.03 -0.85 9.11
N LEU A 77 3.85 -1.47 9.16
CA LEU A 77 2.65 -0.97 8.49
C LEU A 77 2.02 0.14 9.34
N LYS A 78 1.74 1.29 8.72
CA LYS A 78 1.30 2.51 9.41
C LYS A 78 -0.10 2.95 9.02
N ALA A 79 -0.53 2.61 7.81
CA ALA A 79 -1.90 2.82 7.35
C ALA A 79 -2.19 1.90 6.15
N VAL A 80 -3.47 1.64 5.91
CA VAL A 80 -3.97 0.99 4.70
C VAL A 80 -4.99 1.93 4.09
N GLY A 81 -4.97 2.15 2.78
CA GLY A 81 -5.93 3.07 2.17
C GLY A 81 -6.29 2.70 0.75
N LYS A 82 -7.52 3.00 0.35
CA LYS A 82 -8.03 2.74 -1.00
C LYS A 82 -7.75 3.94 -1.90
N VAL A 83 -7.16 3.70 -3.07
CA VAL A 83 -6.95 4.73 -4.09
C VAL A 83 -8.31 5.18 -4.63
N THR A 84 -8.64 6.45 -4.41
CA THR A 84 -9.89 7.05 -4.90
C THR A 84 -9.70 7.82 -6.20
N GLY A 85 -8.45 8.18 -6.51
CA GLY A 85 -8.08 8.85 -7.74
C GLY A 85 -6.60 9.25 -7.77
N ARG A 86 -6.24 10.06 -8.77
CA ARG A 86 -4.91 10.64 -8.96
C ARG A 86 -5.05 12.14 -9.23
N ILE A 87 -4.09 12.94 -8.78
CA ILE A 87 -4.08 14.37 -9.10
C ILE A 87 -3.91 14.54 -10.61
N LYS A 88 -4.72 15.43 -11.20
CA LYS A 88 -4.65 15.72 -12.64
C LYS A 88 -3.27 16.33 -12.97
N ASP A 89 -2.70 15.91 -14.09
CA ASP A 89 -1.39 16.37 -14.59
C ASP A 89 -0.18 16.01 -13.70
N ASN A 90 -0.40 15.09 -12.74
CA ASN A 90 0.62 14.61 -11.82
C ASN A 90 0.57 13.07 -11.72
N TYR A 91 1.61 12.40 -12.20
CA TYR A 91 1.69 10.93 -12.17
C TYR A 91 2.09 10.35 -10.80
N TYR A 92 2.56 11.18 -9.87
CA TYR A 92 3.21 10.78 -8.62
C TYR A 92 2.41 11.08 -7.35
N THR A 93 1.22 11.68 -7.45
CA THR A 93 0.34 11.93 -6.29
C THR A 93 -1.05 11.33 -6.46
N PHE A 94 -1.47 10.54 -5.46
CA PHE A 94 -2.72 9.80 -5.42
C PHE A 94 -3.63 10.32 -4.32
N PHE A 95 -4.93 10.34 -4.59
CA PHE A 95 -5.94 10.49 -3.54
C PHE A 95 -6.21 9.13 -2.92
N VAL A 96 -6.20 9.08 -1.59
CA VAL A 96 -6.28 7.84 -0.83
C VAL A 96 -7.24 8.01 0.33
N ALA A 97 -8.27 7.18 0.37
CA ALA A 97 -9.14 7.04 1.53
C ALA A 97 -8.44 6.11 2.54
N TRP A 98 -7.74 6.68 3.50
CA TRP A 98 -7.02 5.93 4.53
C TRP A 98 -7.99 5.32 5.55
N ASP A 99 -7.83 4.02 5.80
CA ASP A 99 -8.48 3.32 6.89
C ASP A 99 -7.63 3.43 8.15
N THR A 100 -7.90 4.48 8.93
CA THR A 100 -7.29 4.72 10.24
C THR A 100 -8.31 4.59 11.37
N ARG A 101 -9.42 3.88 11.13
CA ARG A 101 -10.59 3.83 12.04
C ARG A 101 -10.27 3.22 13.39
N ASP A 102 -9.26 2.36 13.47
CA ASP A 102 -8.78 1.78 14.71
C ASP A 102 -7.29 2.14 14.94
N PRO A 103 -6.99 3.15 15.79
CA PRO A 103 -5.63 3.54 16.10
C PRO A 103 -4.85 2.45 16.85
N HIS A 104 -5.50 1.41 17.40
CA HIS A 104 -4.79 0.29 18.03
C HIS A 104 -4.20 -0.70 17.01
N GLN A 105 -4.62 -0.62 15.74
CA GLN A 105 -4.12 -1.50 14.68
C GLN A 105 -2.83 -1.00 14.03
N PHE A 106 -2.48 0.28 14.22
CA PHE A 106 -1.32 0.90 13.59
C PHE A 106 -0.50 1.76 14.56
N PRO A 107 0.84 1.78 14.45
CA PRO A 107 1.63 0.98 13.53
C PRO A 107 1.75 -0.48 13.98
N LYS A 108 1.74 -1.42 13.03
CA LYS A 108 1.96 -2.86 13.26
C LYS A 108 3.30 -3.31 12.68
N GLU A 109 4.10 -4.01 13.47
CA GLU A 109 5.38 -4.56 13.04
C GLU A 109 5.27 -6.01 12.53
N PHE A 110 6.04 -6.31 11.49
CA PHE A 110 6.15 -7.62 10.86
C PHE A 110 7.62 -7.98 10.70
N ASN A 111 8.05 -9.06 11.34
CA ASN A 111 9.43 -9.53 11.29
C ASN A 111 9.66 -10.39 10.04
N GLY A 112 10.85 -10.31 9.46
CA GLY A 112 11.24 -11.04 8.25
C GLY A 112 10.68 -10.47 6.94
N ILE A 113 9.87 -9.40 7.00
CA ILE A 113 9.25 -8.75 5.84
C ILE A 113 9.99 -7.45 5.52
N VAL A 114 10.29 -7.22 4.24
CA VAL A 114 10.83 -5.97 3.73
C VAL A 114 10.27 -5.64 2.35
N TYR A 115 10.01 -4.35 2.20
CA TYR A 115 9.74 -3.68 0.94
C TYR A 115 10.86 -2.65 0.74
N ASP A 116 11.74 -2.92 -0.22
CA ASP A 116 12.99 -2.18 -0.46
C ASP A 116 12.80 -0.99 -1.41
N LYS A 117 11.65 -0.92 -2.09
CA LYS A 117 11.32 0.16 -3.02
C LYS A 117 10.39 1.18 -2.38
N ALA A 118 10.41 2.40 -2.91
CA ALA A 118 9.48 3.45 -2.50
C ALA A 118 8.02 3.05 -2.82
N VAL A 119 7.83 2.32 -3.92
CA VAL A 119 6.57 1.71 -4.33
C VAL A 119 6.85 0.36 -4.99
N GLU A 120 6.13 -0.68 -4.56
CA GLU A 120 6.17 -2.01 -5.20
C GLU A 120 4.90 -2.80 -4.91
N SER A 121 4.59 -3.79 -5.75
CA SER A 121 3.45 -4.69 -5.53
C SER A 121 3.66 -5.52 -4.26
N MET A 122 2.61 -5.68 -3.47
CA MET A 122 2.63 -6.51 -2.27
C MET A 122 2.89 -7.97 -2.59
N LYS A 123 3.76 -8.61 -1.81
CA LYS A 123 3.95 -10.07 -1.83
C LYS A 123 2.81 -10.73 -1.06
N VAL A 124 2.54 -12.00 -1.32
CA VAL A 124 1.59 -12.79 -0.51
C VAL A 124 2.24 -13.16 0.82
N ASP A 125 2.22 -12.21 1.76
CA ASP A 125 2.86 -12.31 3.07
C ASP A 125 1.90 -11.99 4.24
N GLU A 126 2.42 -12.01 5.47
CA GLU A 126 1.64 -11.73 6.67
C GLU A 126 1.09 -10.30 6.70
N MET A 127 1.84 -9.33 6.16
CA MET A 127 1.41 -7.94 6.12
C MET A 127 0.22 -7.75 5.16
N LEU A 128 0.24 -8.40 3.99
CA LEU A 128 -0.90 -8.41 3.07
C LEU A 128 -2.13 -9.07 3.68
N ARG A 129 -1.96 -10.22 4.34
CA ARG A 129 -3.06 -10.94 5.01
C ARG A 129 -3.68 -10.09 6.11
N PHE A 130 -2.86 -9.43 6.92
CA PHE A 130 -3.30 -8.51 7.96
C PHE A 130 -4.09 -7.34 7.37
N ALA A 131 -3.56 -6.67 6.34
CA ALA A 131 -4.24 -5.54 5.70
C ALA A 131 -5.59 -5.94 5.10
N ARG A 132 -5.66 -7.10 4.40
CA ARG A 132 -6.92 -7.65 3.86
C ARG A 132 -7.95 -7.90 4.95
N LYS A 133 -7.53 -8.46 6.09
CA LYS A 133 -8.41 -8.68 7.24
C LYS A 133 -8.98 -7.36 7.78
N ILE A 134 -8.16 -6.31 7.90
CA ILE A 134 -8.59 -5.00 8.41
C ILE A 134 -9.68 -4.38 7.52
N ILE A 135 -9.47 -4.39 6.21
CA ILE A 135 -10.39 -3.74 5.27
C ILE A 135 -11.62 -4.61 4.94
N GLY A 136 -11.80 -5.76 5.61
CA GLY A 136 -12.92 -6.68 5.38
C GLY A 136 -12.83 -7.44 4.06
N PHE A 137 -11.64 -7.56 3.46
CA PHE A 137 -11.41 -8.37 2.26
C PHE A 137 -11.36 -9.84 2.68
N THR A 138 -12.52 -10.48 2.66
CA THR A 138 -12.62 -11.92 2.91
C THR A 138 -12.26 -12.63 1.60
N PRO A 139 -11.36 -13.63 1.57
CA PRO A 139 -11.22 -14.45 0.38
C PRO A 139 -12.59 -15.04 0.08
N VAL A 140 -13.02 -14.93 -1.18
CA VAL A 140 -14.20 -15.66 -1.66
C VAL A 140 -13.90 -17.12 -1.33
N SER A 141 -14.61 -17.67 -0.35
CA SER A 141 -14.59 -19.09 -0.07
C SER A 141 -14.91 -19.77 -1.38
N VAL A 142 -13.99 -20.58 -1.89
CA VAL A 142 -14.26 -21.48 -3.01
C VAL A 142 -15.51 -22.25 -2.59
N ALA A 143 -16.63 -21.95 -3.25
CA ALA A 143 -17.89 -22.61 -2.95
C ALA A 143 -17.62 -24.11 -3.04
N GLU A 144 -17.94 -24.81 -1.95
CA GLU A 144 -17.92 -26.26 -1.91
C GLU A 144 -18.73 -26.78 -3.10
N ASN A 145 -18.05 -27.36 -4.09
CA ASN A 145 -18.71 -28.25 -5.03
C ASN A 145 -19.04 -29.54 -4.26
N THR A 146 -20.06 -29.48 -3.41
CA THR A 146 -20.83 -30.65 -3.03
C THR A 146 -21.74 -30.96 -4.21
N THR A 147 -21.32 -31.93 -5.03
CA THR A 147 -22.20 -32.57 -6.01
C THR A 147 -22.76 -33.84 -5.35
N PRO A 148 -24.05 -34.17 -5.54
CA PRO A 148 -24.81 -35.11 -4.70
C PRO A 148 -24.35 -36.57 -4.77
#